data_AF-A0A3R9VWJ3-F1
#
_entry.id   AF-A0A3R9VWJ3-F1
#
_cell.length_a   1.000
_cell.length_b   1.000
_cell.length_c   1.000
_cell.angle_alpha   90.00
_cell.angle_beta   90.00
_cell.angle_gamma   90.00
#
_symmetry.space_group_name_H-M   'P 1'
#
loop_
_entity.id
_entity.type
_entity.pdbx_description
1 polymer ?
#
loop_
_entity_poly.entity_id
_entity_poly.type
_entity_poly.pdbx_seq_one_letter_code
_entity_poly.pdbx_strand_id
1 'polypeptide(L)'
;MPGQRKRKRGRQDEARRTAARFAPGAGRWDVLFETQDASEFQDRVRRLRESDPEIDWSAVRGDTFCGRLIHPTTYRLSLFVPEPLPAAGQAPAVEG
;
A
#
# COMPACT_ATOMS: atom_id res chain seq x y z
N MET A 1 10.88 20.43 -29.80
CA MET A 1 9.62 20.03 -29.11
C MET A 1 9.67 20.35 -27.61
N PRO A 2 9.35 21.58 -27.16
CA PRO A 2 9.55 22.03 -25.76
C PRO A 2 8.50 21.52 -24.75
N GLY A 3 7.37 20.97 -25.19
CA GLY A 3 6.25 20.57 -24.31
C GLY A 3 6.40 19.23 -23.59
N GLN A 4 7.24 18.32 -24.11
CA GLN A 4 7.38 16.95 -23.58
C GLN A 4 8.06 16.91 -22.19
N ARG A 5 9.02 17.81 -21.95
CA ARG A 5 9.78 17.85 -20.68
C ARG A 5 8.95 18.29 -19.49
N LYS A 6 8.05 19.28 -19.65
CA LYS A 6 7.16 19.75 -18.57
C LYS A 6 6.16 18.66 -18.15
N ARG A 7 5.56 17.94 -19.10
CA ARG A 7 4.63 16.83 -18.81
C ARG A 7 5.30 15.64 -18.10
N LYS A 8 6.55 15.31 -18.48
CA LYS A 8 7.31 14.23 -17.83
C LYS A 8 7.66 14.56 -16.38
N ARG A 9 8.01 15.83 -16.09
CA ARG A 9 8.39 16.28 -14.73
C ARG A 9 7.20 16.26 -13.76
N GLY A 10 6.03 16.75 -14.18
CA GLY A 10 4.83 16.72 -13.34
C GLY A 10 4.42 15.31 -12.90
N ARG A 11 4.44 14.34 -13.84
CA ARG A 11 4.16 12.92 -13.51
C ARG A 11 5.16 12.33 -12.52
N GLN A 12 6.42 12.74 -12.60
CA GLN A 12 7.48 12.25 -11.72
C GLN A 12 7.35 12.84 -10.31
N ASP A 13 6.99 14.12 -10.18
CA ASP A 13 6.73 14.76 -8.89
C ASP A 13 5.50 14.15 -8.21
N GLU A 14 4.45 13.85 -8.95
CA GLU A 14 3.25 13.18 -8.43
C GLU A 14 3.55 11.75 -7.98
N ALA A 15 4.26 10.97 -8.81
CA ALA A 15 4.73 9.63 -8.42
C ALA A 15 5.61 9.67 -7.16
N ARG A 16 6.46 10.69 -7.02
CA ARG A 16 7.33 10.87 -5.86
C ARG A 16 6.55 11.22 -4.59
N ARG A 17 5.50 12.04 -4.69
CA ARG A 17 4.60 12.32 -3.56
C ARG A 17 3.82 11.09 -3.14
N THR A 18 3.30 10.32 -4.11
CA THR A 18 2.59 9.06 -3.82
C THR A 18 3.53 8.05 -3.17
N ALA A 19 4.78 7.93 -3.63
CA ALA A 19 5.76 7.06 -3.00
C ALA A 19 6.11 7.49 -1.57
N ALA A 20 6.19 8.80 -1.30
CA ALA A 20 6.47 9.32 0.03
C ALA A 20 5.35 8.98 1.04
N ARG A 21 4.08 8.90 0.60
CA ARG A 21 2.94 8.50 1.44
C ARG A 21 3.11 7.10 2.03
N PHE A 22 3.77 6.21 1.30
CA PHE A 22 3.96 4.80 1.67
C PHE A 22 5.42 4.48 2.03
N ALA A 23 6.20 5.51 2.38
CA ALA A 23 7.61 5.35 2.71
C ALA A 23 7.78 4.47 3.97
N PRO A 24 8.88 3.70 4.06
CA PRO A 24 9.25 3.01 5.29
C PRO A 24 9.34 4.01 6.44
N GLY A 25 8.51 3.84 7.48
CA GLY A 25 8.39 4.76 8.61
C GLY A 25 7.11 5.62 8.62
N ALA A 26 6.36 5.69 7.51
CA ALA A 26 5.02 6.29 7.50
C ALA A 26 3.93 5.31 7.98
N GLY A 27 4.26 4.02 8.03
CA GLY A 27 3.33 2.94 8.36
C GLY A 27 3.84 1.59 7.88
N ARG A 28 2.93 0.62 7.85
CA ARG A 28 3.17 -0.78 7.50
C ARG A 28 2.11 -1.30 6.55
N TRP A 29 2.46 -2.34 5.80
CA TRP A 29 1.51 -3.04 4.93
C TRP A 29 0.97 -4.27 5.67
N ASP A 30 -0.31 -4.25 6.01
CA ASP A 30 -0.99 -5.39 6.60
C ASP A 30 -1.59 -6.27 5.50
N VAL A 31 -1.40 -7.58 5.62
CA VAL A 31 -1.89 -8.55 4.63
C VAL A 31 -3.35 -8.86 4.89
N LEU A 32 -4.21 -8.62 3.90
CA LEU A 32 -5.63 -8.93 3.99
C LEU A 32 -5.91 -10.39 3.66
N PHE A 33 -5.31 -10.89 2.57
CA PHE A 33 -5.35 -12.31 2.22
C PHE A 33 -4.24 -12.66 1.23
N GLU A 34 -3.98 -13.96 1.12
CA GLU A 34 -3.01 -14.55 0.20
C GLU A 34 -3.63 -15.80 -0.44
N THR A 35 -3.41 -15.99 -1.74
CA THR A 35 -3.88 -17.17 -2.49
C THR A 35 -2.90 -17.52 -3.61
N GLN A 36 -2.86 -18.79 -4.01
CA GLN A 36 -2.10 -19.25 -5.17
C GLN A 36 -2.97 -19.28 -6.45
N ASP A 37 -4.27 -19.04 -6.32
CA ASP A 37 -5.22 -19.04 -7.42
C ASP A 37 -5.50 -17.60 -7.90
N ALA A 38 -5.18 -17.35 -9.16
CA ALA A 38 -5.36 -16.03 -9.78
C ALA A 38 -6.84 -15.64 -9.91
N SER A 39 -7.73 -16.61 -10.18
CA SER A 39 -9.16 -16.37 -10.29
C SER A 39 -9.77 -16.07 -8.93
N GLU A 40 -9.38 -16.83 -7.89
CA GLU A 40 -9.79 -16.55 -6.52
C GLU A 40 -9.34 -15.15 -6.08
N PHE A 41 -8.11 -14.76 -6.43
CA PHE A 41 -7.59 -13.42 -6.13
C PHE A 41 -8.49 -12.33 -6.74
N GLN A 42 -8.84 -12.45 -8.02
CA GLN A 42 -9.69 -11.47 -8.70
C GLN A 42 -11.10 -11.40 -8.12
N ASP A 43 -11.71 -12.56 -7.83
CA ASP A 43 -13.04 -12.59 -7.22
C ASP A 43 -13.04 -12.01 -5.80
N ARG A 44 -12.02 -12.30 -4.99
CA ARG A 44 -11.86 -11.70 -3.66
C ARG A 44 -11.68 -10.20 -3.72
N VAL A 45 -10.82 -9.70 -4.63
CA VAL A 45 -10.65 -8.26 -4.82
C VAL A 45 -11.98 -7.62 -5.22
N ARG A 46 -12.70 -8.18 -6.18
CA ARG A 46 -14.02 -7.65 -6.60
C ARG A 46 -15.00 -7.60 -5.43
N ARG A 47 -15.16 -8.70 -4.70
CA ARG A 47 -16.09 -8.75 -3.56
C ARG A 47 -15.72 -7.78 -2.45
N LEU A 48 -14.43 -7.61 -2.17
CA LEU A 48 -13.99 -6.65 -1.15
C LEU A 48 -14.30 -5.21 -1.56
N ARG A 49 -14.17 -4.87 -2.86
CA ARG A 49 -14.59 -3.54 -3.37
C ARG A 49 -16.08 -3.27 -3.19
N GLU A 50 -16.89 -4.31 -3.33
CA GLU A 50 -18.35 -4.21 -3.20
C GLU A 50 -18.82 -4.21 -1.74
N SER A 51 -18.12 -4.95 -0.87
CA SER A 51 -18.52 -5.17 0.53
C SER A 51 -18.01 -4.09 1.47
N ASP A 52 -16.82 -3.55 1.22
CA ASP A 52 -16.15 -2.60 2.10
C ASP A 52 -15.83 -1.29 1.37
N PRO A 53 -16.83 -0.39 1.23
CA PRO A 53 -16.64 0.91 0.59
C PRO A 53 -15.74 1.85 1.40
N GLU A 54 -15.50 1.55 2.69
CA GLU A 54 -14.63 2.34 3.58
C GLU A 54 -13.13 2.12 3.30
N ILE A 55 -12.78 1.03 2.61
CA ILE A 55 -11.37 0.77 2.26
C ILE A 55 -10.89 1.80 1.25
N ASP A 56 -9.84 2.54 1.62
CA ASP A 56 -9.12 3.40 0.68
C ASP A 56 -8.33 2.55 -0.32
N TRP A 57 -8.90 2.33 -1.49
CA TRP A 57 -8.28 1.59 -2.59
C TRP A 57 -6.99 2.24 -3.12
N SER A 58 -6.73 3.52 -2.83
CA SER A 58 -5.43 4.14 -3.14
C SER A 58 -4.31 3.68 -2.19
N ALA A 59 -4.69 3.12 -1.03
CA ALA A 59 -3.82 2.53 -0.02
C ALA A 59 -3.80 0.99 -0.07
N VAL A 60 -4.42 0.37 -1.09
CA VAL A 60 -4.41 -1.08 -1.31
C VAL A 60 -3.42 -1.45 -2.42
N ARG A 61 -2.71 -2.56 -2.23
CA ARG A 61 -1.72 -3.08 -3.17
C ARG A 61 -1.94 -4.58 -3.39
N GLY A 62 -1.90 -4.99 -4.65
CA GLY A 62 -1.80 -6.39 -5.05
C GLY A 62 -0.36 -6.75 -5.41
N ASP A 63 0.19 -7.76 -4.76
CA ASP A 63 1.50 -8.34 -5.06
C ASP A 63 1.34 -9.67 -5.78
N THR A 64 2.25 -9.94 -6.71
CA THR A 64 2.41 -11.26 -7.33
C THR A 64 3.82 -11.75 -7.06
N PHE A 65 3.94 -12.72 -6.15
CA PHE A 65 5.17 -13.42 -5.86
C PHE A 65 5.28 -14.61 -6.79
N CYS A 66 5.81 -14.36 -7.99
CA CYS A 66 6.14 -15.42 -8.95
C CYS A 66 7.26 -16.28 -8.34
N GLY A 67 6.88 -17.42 -7.76
CA GLY A 67 7.85 -18.42 -7.35
C GLY A 67 8.64 -18.92 -8.55
N ARG A 68 9.91 -19.27 -8.33
CA ARG A 68 10.70 -19.98 -9.34
C ARG A 68 10.51 -21.48 -9.16
N LEU A 69 10.16 -22.18 -10.25
CA LEU A 69 10.17 -23.64 -10.48
C LEU A 69 9.52 -24.55 -9.41
N ILE A 70 9.96 -24.48 -8.17
CA ILE A 70 9.54 -25.31 -7.03
C ILE A 70 8.56 -24.56 -6.12
N HIS A 71 8.55 -23.23 -6.19
CA HIS A 71 7.64 -22.39 -5.40
C HIS A 71 6.44 -21.98 -6.24
N PRO A 72 5.22 -22.12 -5.70
CA PRO A 72 4.01 -21.69 -6.39
C PRO A 72 3.97 -20.15 -6.51
N THR A 73 3.33 -19.67 -7.58
CA THR A 73 2.99 -18.25 -7.69
C THR A 73 1.97 -17.92 -6.62
N THR A 74 2.26 -16.87 -5.85
CA THR A 74 1.41 -16.45 -4.73
C THR A 74 0.96 -15.02 -4.96
N TYR A 75 -0.35 -14.80 -4.90
CA TYR A 75 -1.00 -13.51 -5.00
C TYR A 75 -1.38 -13.02 -3.62
N ARG A 76 -1.02 -11.78 -3.29
CA ARG A 76 -1.27 -11.22 -1.97
C ARG A 76 -1.91 -9.85 -2.08
N LEU A 77 -2.98 -9.62 -1.32
CA LEU A 77 -3.58 -8.30 -1.17
C LEU A 77 -3.14 -7.71 0.17
N SER A 78 -2.68 -6.46 0.14
CA SER A 78 -2.23 -5.76 1.35
C SER A 78 -2.82 -4.36 1.41
N LEU A 79 -3.14 -3.91 2.62
CA LEU A 79 -3.62 -2.56 2.92
C LEU A 79 -2.53 -1.81 3.69
N PHE A 80 -2.28 -0.56 3.33
CA PHE A 80 -1.36 0.28 4.08
C PHE A 80 -2.05 0.82 5.34
N VAL A 81 -1.44 0.54 6.48
CA VAL A 81 -1.84 1.03 7.79
C VAL A 81 -0.81 2.06 8.24
N PRO A 82 -1.19 3.36 8.33
CA PRO A 82 -0.27 4.39 8.79
C PRO A 82 0.12 4.16 10.24
N GLU A 83 1.37 4.46 10.59
CA GLU A 83 1.81 4.41 11.98
C GLU A 83 1.11 5.56 12.72
N PRO A 84 0.49 5.31 13.88
CA PRO A 84 -0.03 6.40 14.69
C PRO A 84 1.13 7.31 15.10
N LEU A 85 1.03 8.61 14.83
CA LEU A 85 1.99 9.56 15.39
C LEU A 85 1.98 9.36 16.92
N PRO A 86 3.15 9.22 17.57
CA PRO A 86 3.19 9.23 19.02
C PRO A 86 2.54 10.52 19.47
N ALA A 87 1.45 10.40 20.22
CA ALA A 87 0.74 11.55 20.75
C ALA A 87 1.76 12.41 21.51
N ALA A 88 2.01 13.62 21.03
CA ALA A 88 2.82 14.60 21.71
C ALA A 88 2.12 14.95 23.03
N GLY A 89 2.39 14.20 24.09
CA GLY A 89 1.60 14.31 25.32
C GLY A 89 2.02 13.42 26.49
N GLN A 90 3.17 12.76 26.45
CA GLN A 90 3.71 12.12 27.64
C GLN A 90 5.06 12.75 27.99
N ALA A 91 4.98 13.97 28.55
CA ALA A 91 6.08 14.50 29.32
C ALA A 91 6.34 13.54 30.49
N PRO A 92 7.57 13.06 30.73
CA PRO A 92 7.86 12.38 31.97
C PRO A 92 7.67 13.39 33.11
N ALA A 93 6.77 13.08 34.03
CA ALA A 93 6.66 13.78 35.29
C ALA A 93 8.02 13.68 36.00
N VAL A 94 8.77 14.78 35.99
CA VAL A 94 9.88 15.00 36.90
C VAL A 94 9.35 15.89 38.02
N GLU A 95 8.75 15.27 39.04
CA GLU A 95 8.62 15.91 40.35
C GLU A 95 9.96 15.79 41.07
N GLY A 96 10.50 16.93 41.50
CA GLY A 96 11.66 17.08 42.35
C GLY A 96 11.61 18.44 43.04
#